data_AF-A0A832ULE4-F1
#
_entry.id   AF-A0A832ULE4-F1
#
_cell.length_a   1.000
_cell.length_b   1.000
_cell.length_c   1.000
_cell.angle_alpha   90.00
_cell.angle_beta   90.00
_cell.angle_gamma   90.00
#
_symmetry.space_group_name_H-M   'P 1'
#
loop_
_entity.id
_entity.type
_entity.pdbx_description
1 polymer ?
#
loop_
_entity_poly.entity_id
_entity_poly.type
_entity_poly.pdbx_seq_one_letter_code
_entity_poly.pdbx_strand_id
1 'polypeptide(L)'
;MKPKKTSLKIMPVKKAEFFQITLARSLRHLKNDFGACGLKLSTEDAAMTIDQIKFWADASLLPVIVKIGGPNARNDIKQLVPLKIDGLIAPMVESPYGLENFIAAVRDFTTPMQFGRLNKHINIETVTAVKQLDDILNAPEANFLDEITIGCSDLSSSLKKSGVDRSVLNRVARAVKKIKSKKISVSVGGGIQPETIDEFLKKVQPD
;
A
#
# COMPACT_ATOMS: atom_id res chain seq x y z
N MET A 1 -1.60 -38.62 -32.11
CA MET A 1 -1.58 -37.70 -30.95
C MET A 1 -2.98 -37.63 -30.36
N LYS A 2 -3.20 -38.03 -29.11
CA LYS A 2 -4.52 -37.89 -28.44
C LYS A 2 -4.63 -36.48 -27.85
N PRO A 3 -5.77 -35.78 -27.99
CA PRO A 3 -5.93 -34.44 -27.45
C PRO A 3 -6.10 -34.52 -25.94
N LYS A 4 -5.22 -33.86 -25.17
CA LYS A 4 -5.41 -33.68 -23.73
C LYS A 4 -6.56 -32.69 -23.53
N LYS A 5 -7.74 -33.19 -23.13
CA LYS A 5 -8.81 -32.36 -22.57
C LYS A 5 -8.32 -31.82 -21.22
N THR A 6 -8.02 -30.53 -21.17
CA THR A 6 -7.80 -29.79 -19.93
C THR A 6 -9.15 -29.64 -19.25
N SER A 7 -9.50 -30.53 -18.32
CA SER A 7 -10.66 -30.36 -17.47
C SER A 7 -10.35 -29.26 -16.46
N LEU A 8 -10.98 -28.09 -16.64
CA LEU A 8 -11.07 -27.08 -15.59
C LEU A 8 -11.72 -27.75 -14.38
N LYS A 9 -10.96 -27.97 -13.31
CA LYS A 9 -11.47 -28.48 -12.03
C LYS A 9 -12.32 -27.37 -11.40
N ILE A 10 -13.61 -27.36 -11.73
CA ILE A 10 -14.60 -26.51 -11.07
C ILE A 10 -14.67 -26.96 -9.60
N MET A 11 -14.37 -26.07 -8.66
CA MET A 11 -14.52 -26.37 -7.25
C MET A 11 -16.01 -26.59 -6.93
N PRO A 12 -16.37 -27.65 -6.18
CA PRO A 12 -17.75 -27.89 -5.79
C PRO A 12 -18.24 -26.77 -4.85
N VAL A 13 -19.47 -26.29 -5.07
CA VAL A 13 -20.08 -25.11 -4.40
C VAL A 13 -19.94 -25.14 -2.87
N LYS A 14 -20.19 -26.29 -2.23
CA LYS A 14 -20.04 -26.45 -0.77
C LYS A 14 -18.62 -26.13 -0.25
N LYS A 15 -17.59 -26.41 -1.04
CA LYS A 15 -16.20 -26.14 -0.67
C LYS A 15 -15.86 -24.65 -0.80
N ALA A 16 -16.49 -23.94 -1.73
CA ALA A 16 -16.33 -22.50 -1.91
C ALA A 16 -17.01 -21.72 -0.76
N GLU A 17 -18.22 -22.11 -0.37
CA GLU A 17 -18.92 -21.51 0.78
C GLU A 17 -18.14 -21.71 2.09
N PHE A 18 -17.64 -22.92 2.32
CA PHE A 18 -16.80 -23.22 3.49
C PHE A 18 -15.52 -22.38 3.52
N PHE A 19 -14.91 -22.14 2.36
CA PHE A 19 -13.72 -21.29 2.23
C PHE A 19 -14.02 -19.83 2.59
N GLN A 20 -15.12 -19.26 2.06
CA GLN A 20 -15.52 -17.88 2.36
C GLN A 20 -15.81 -17.68 3.84
N ILE A 21 -16.52 -18.62 4.48
CA ILE A 21 -16.79 -18.57 5.93
C ILE A 21 -15.49 -18.60 6.73
N THR A 22 -14.57 -19.50 6.36
CA THR A 22 -13.27 -19.63 7.03
C THR A 22 -12.46 -18.34 6.89
N LEU A 23 -12.42 -17.77 5.68
CA LEU A 23 -11.69 -16.53 5.41
C LEU A 23 -12.23 -15.36 6.22
N ALA A 24 -13.55 -15.15 6.21
CA ALA A 24 -14.19 -14.08 6.98
C ALA A 24 -13.94 -14.24 8.48
N ARG A 25 -13.95 -15.47 9.00
CA ARG A 25 -13.62 -15.76 10.40
C ARG A 25 -12.16 -15.40 10.73
N SER A 26 -11.22 -15.77 9.85
CA SER A 26 -9.80 -15.45 10.03
C SER A 26 -9.55 -13.94 10.00
N LEU A 27 -10.15 -13.20 9.06
CA LEU A 27 -10.02 -11.74 9.01
C LEU A 27 -10.60 -11.07 10.26
N ARG A 28 -11.73 -11.58 10.78
CA ARG A 28 -12.32 -11.08 12.03
C ARG A 28 -11.43 -11.35 13.23
N HIS A 29 -10.81 -12.53 13.30
CA HIS A 29 -9.85 -12.87 14.34
C HIS A 29 -8.62 -11.95 14.31
N LEU A 30 -8.04 -11.71 13.13
CA LEU A 30 -6.94 -10.75 12.96
C LEU A 30 -7.32 -9.33 13.39
N LYS A 31 -8.53 -8.88 13.03
CA LYS A 31 -9.04 -7.56 13.41
C LYS A 31 -9.22 -7.43 14.93
N ASN A 32 -9.97 -8.35 15.52
CA ASN A 32 -10.46 -8.21 16.89
C ASN A 32 -9.37 -8.54 17.92
N ASP A 33 -8.53 -9.52 17.63
CA ASP A 33 -7.61 -10.09 18.62
C ASP A 33 -6.18 -9.60 18.40
N PHE A 34 -5.85 -9.13 17.18
CA PHE A 34 -4.50 -8.65 16.82
C PHE A 34 -4.47 -7.24 16.24
N GLY A 35 -5.61 -6.54 16.17
CA GLY A 35 -5.66 -5.13 15.76
C GLY A 35 -5.45 -4.87 14.27
N ALA A 36 -5.61 -5.88 13.40
CA ALA A 36 -5.48 -5.67 11.96
C ALA A 36 -6.48 -4.62 11.45
N CYS A 37 -5.95 -3.56 10.81
CA CYS A 37 -6.74 -2.40 10.38
C CYS A 37 -7.09 -2.40 8.88
N GLY A 38 -6.43 -3.22 8.06
CA GLY A 38 -6.58 -3.22 6.62
C GLY A 38 -5.89 -4.41 5.95
N LEU A 39 -6.20 -4.61 4.66
CA LEU A 39 -5.47 -5.52 3.77
C LEU A 39 -4.72 -4.70 2.73
N LYS A 40 -3.40 -4.88 2.68
CA LYS A 40 -2.55 -4.36 1.61
C LYS A 40 -2.37 -5.43 0.54
N LEU A 41 -2.88 -5.17 -0.66
CA LEU A 41 -2.67 -6.01 -1.84
C LEU A 41 -1.71 -5.30 -2.80
N SER A 42 -1.19 -5.99 -3.81
CA SER A 42 -0.14 -5.40 -4.64
C SER A 42 0.00 -6.04 -6.01
N THR A 43 0.00 -5.19 -7.04
CA THR A 43 0.43 -5.58 -8.40
C THR A 43 1.95 -5.47 -8.57
N GLU A 44 2.63 -4.75 -7.68
CA GLU A 44 4.07 -4.47 -7.74
C GLU A 44 4.91 -5.62 -7.15
N ASP A 45 4.88 -5.79 -5.83
CA ASP A 45 5.76 -6.72 -5.10
C ASP A 45 5.20 -8.15 -5.03
N ALA A 46 3.88 -8.30 -4.88
CA ALA A 46 3.19 -9.60 -4.86
C ALA A 46 2.77 -10.08 -6.26
N ALA A 47 2.94 -9.24 -7.30
CA ALA A 47 2.60 -9.53 -8.69
C ALA A 47 1.17 -10.11 -8.86
N MET A 48 0.21 -9.62 -8.06
CA MET A 48 -1.16 -10.14 -8.10
C MET A 48 -1.85 -9.75 -9.40
N THR A 49 -2.66 -10.67 -9.92
CA THR A 49 -3.57 -10.35 -11.02
C THR A 49 -4.75 -9.51 -10.52
N ILE A 50 -5.39 -8.77 -11.42
CA ILE A 50 -6.60 -8.00 -11.10
C ILE A 50 -7.72 -8.91 -10.58
N ASP A 51 -7.85 -10.14 -11.10
CA ASP A 51 -8.84 -11.11 -10.62
C ASP A 51 -8.58 -11.55 -9.18
N GLN A 52 -7.31 -11.74 -8.80
CA GLN A 52 -6.95 -12.06 -7.42
C GLN A 52 -7.26 -10.88 -6.49
N ILE A 53 -6.94 -9.66 -6.92
CA ILE A 53 -7.25 -8.44 -6.14
C ILE A 53 -8.76 -8.30 -5.98
N LYS A 54 -9.53 -8.47 -7.06
CA LYS A 54 -10.99 -8.44 -7.03
C LYS A 54 -11.56 -9.48 -6.06
N PHE A 55 -11.04 -10.70 -6.09
CA PHE A 55 -11.47 -11.76 -5.15
C PHE A 55 -11.30 -11.31 -3.70
N TRP A 56 -10.13 -10.78 -3.34
CA TRP A 56 -9.85 -10.31 -1.98
C TRP A 56 -10.68 -9.08 -1.59
N ALA A 57 -10.83 -8.12 -2.51
CA ALA A 57 -11.66 -6.94 -2.34
C ALA A 57 -13.13 -7.29 -2.06
N ASP A 58 -13.70 -8.25 -2.79
CA ASP A 58 -15.08 -8.68 -2.59
C ASP A 58 -15.27 -9.50 -1.29
N ALA A 59 -14.25 -10.22 -0.84
CA ALA A 59 -14.33 -11.10 0.33
C ALA A 59 -13.90 -10.44 1.66
N SER A 60 -13.23 -9.28 1.60
CA SER A 60 -12.66 -8.63 2.78
C SER A 60 -13.73 -7.97 3.66
N LEU A 61 -13.52 -8.05 4.98
CA LEU A 61 -14.24 -7.25 5.99
C LEU A 61 -13.40 -6.06 6.50
N LEU A 62 -12.20 -5.92 5.97
CA LEU A 62 -11.23 -4.87 6.27
C LEU A 62 -11.06 -3.97 5.05
N PRO A 63 -10.72 -2.67 5.25
CA PRO A 63 -10.33 -1.80 4.15
C PRO A 63 -9.25 -2.42 3.27
N VAL A 64 -9.41 -2.35 1.95
CA VAL A 64 -8.48 -2.92 0.97
C VAL A 64 -7.77 -1.79 0.24
N ILE A 65 -6.47 -1.68 0.47
CA ILE A 65 -5.61 -0.70 -0.21
C ILE A 65 -4.65 -1.45 -1.13
N VAL A 66 -4.52 -0.99 -2.38
CA VAL A 66 -3.72 -1.68 -3.40
C VAL A 66 -2.48 -0.88 -3.77
N LYS A 67 -1.30 -1.48 -3.60
CA LYS A 67 -0.03 -0.95 -4.12
C LYS A 67 0.07 -1.22 -5.62
N ILE A 68 0.13 -0.16 -6.42
CA ILE A 68 0.18 -0.24 -7.89
C ILE A 68 1.63 -0.34 -8.38
N GLY A 69 1.86 -0.73 -9.65
CA GLY A 69 3.22 -0.95 -10.18
C GLY A 69 4.14 0.28 -10.28
N GLY A 70 3.67 1.48 -9.95
CA GLY A 70 4.42 2.73 -10.04
C GLY A 70 3.53 3.98 -9.98
N PRO A 71 4.09 5.19 -9.79
CA PRO A 71 3.30 6.42 -9.67
C PRO A 71 2.38 6.68 -10.86
N ASN A 72 2.77 6.27 -12.07
CA ASN A 72 1.99 6.45 -13.29
C ASN A 72 1.47 5.12 -13.86
N ALA A 73 1.21 4.11 -13.01
CA ALA A 73 0.65 2.82 -13.43
C ALA A 73 -0.84 2.94 -13.83
N ARG A 74 -1.11 3.69 -14.90
CA ARG A 74 -2.47 4.02 -15.39
C ARG A 74 -3.33 2.79 -15.67
N ASN A 75 -2.72 1.72 -16.20
CA ASN A 75 -3.44 0.48 -16.47
C ASN A 75 -3.93 -0.22 -15.20
N ASP A 76 -3.13 -0.16 -14.13
CA ASP A 76 -3.52 -0.70 -12.82
C ASP A 76 -4.65 0.17 -12.27
N ILE A 77 -4.46 1.49 -12.21
CA ILE A 77 -5.45 2.45 -11.70
C ILE A 77 -6.80 2.26 -12.42
N LYS A 78 -6.79 2.25 -13.76
CA LYS A 78 -8.00 2.07 -14.58
C LYS A 78 -8.76 0.79 -14.26
N GLN A 79 -8.05 -0.31 -13.99
CA GLN A 79 -8.67 -1.61 -13.70
C GLN A 79 -9.09 -1.75 -12.22
N LEU A 80 -8.40 -1.07 -11.31
CA LEU A 80 -8.62 -1.15 -9.87
C LEU A 80 -9.73 -0.22 -9.37
N VAL A 81 -9.85 0.99 -9.92
CA VAL A 81 -10.88 1.97 -9.51
C VAL A 81 -12.32 1.44 -9.53
N PRO A 82 -12.74 0.60 -10.50
CA PRO A 82 -14.09 0.02 -10.49
C PRO A 82 -14.31 -1.09 -9.44
N LEU A 83 -13.26 -1.57 -8.78
CA LEU A 83 -13.34 -2.65 -7.78
C LEU A 83 -13.72 -2.10 -6.40
N LYS A 84 -14.07 -3.01 -5.47
CA LYS A 84 -14.36 -2.68 -4.07
C LYS A 84 -13.08 -2.47 -3.25
N ILE A 85 -12.26 -1.52 -3.67
CA ILE A 85 -11.06 -1.10 -2.96
C ILE A 85 -11.29 0.25 -2.29
N ASP A 86 -10.59 0.48 -1.19
CA ASP A 86 -10.69 1.71 -0.40
C ASP A 86 -9.59 2.71 -0.78
N GLY A 87 -8.54 2.28 -1.46
CA GLY A 87 -7.45 3.18 -1.84
C GLY A 87 -6.35 2.56 -2.66
N LEU A 88 -5.43 3.42 -3.08
CA LEU A 88 -4.26 3.09 -3.87
C LEU A 88 -2.99 3.61 -3.19
N ILE A 89 -1.90 2.84 -3.27
CA ILE A 89 -0.57 3.25 -2.85
C ILE A 89 0.32 3.34 -4.08
N ALA A 90 0.86 4.53 -4.37
CA ALA A 90 1.93 4.67 -5.36
C ALA A 90 3.31 4.40 -4.74
N PRO A 91 4.02 3.35 -5.18
CA PRO A 91 5.43 3.14 -4.83
C PRO A 91 6.33 4.19 -5.46
N MET A 92 7.56 4.27 -4.97
CA MET A 92 8.69 4.95 -5.61
C MET A 92 8.38 6.41 -6.00
N VAL A 93 7.63 7.13 -5.14
CA VAL A 93 7.40 8.56 -5.32
C VAL A 93 8.62 9.32 -4.81
N GLU A 94 9.51 9.67 -5.74
CA GLU A 94 10.81 10.26 -5.42
C GLU A 94 10.89 11.78 -5.65
N SER A 95 9.85 12.41 -6.20
CA SER A 95 9.83 13.84 -6.53
C SER A 95 8.40 14.41 -6.54
N PRO A 96 8.24 15.76 -6.49
CA PRO A 96 6.93 16.41 -6.65
C PRO A 96 6.21 15.99 -7.94
N TYR A 97 6.95 15.86 -9.04
CA TYR A 97 6.40 15.40 -10.32
C TYR A 97 5.93 13.95 -10.27
N GLY A 98 6.58 13.09 -9.49
CA GLY A 98 6.10 11.72 -9.24
C GLY A 98 4.74 11.70 -8.55
N LEU A 99 4.56 12.57 -7.54
CA LEU A 99 3.28 12.76 -6.85
C LEU A 99 2.22 13.36 -7.79
N GLU A 100 2.59 14.38 -8.59
CA GLU A 100 1.72 14.99 -9.58
C GLU A 100 1.16 13.96 -10.56
N ASN A 101 2.03 13.13 -11.12
CA ASN A 101 1.61 12.06 -12.04
C ASN A 101 0.65 11.08 -11.39
N PHE A 102 0.89 10.69 -10.14
CA PHE A 102 0.00 9.78 -9.43
C PHE A 102 -1.40 10.39 -9.25
N ILE A 103 -1.47 11.61 -8.72
CA ILE A 103 -2.75 12.28 -8.49
C ILE A 103 -3.47 12.55 -9.82
N ALA A 104 -2.76 12.95 -10.87
CA ALA A 104 -3.34 13.14 -12.21
C ALA A 104 -3.87 11.83 -12.78
N ALA A 105 -3.11 10.74 -12.69
CA ALA A 105 -3.54 9.43 -13.18
C ALA A 105 -4.78 8.90 -12.44
N VAL A 106 -4.87 9.08 -11.12
CA VAL A 106 -6.08 8.74 -10.36
C VAL A 106 -7.26 9.60 -10.81
N ARG A 107 -7.06 10.90 -11.01
CA ARG A 107 -8.10 11.83 -11.47
C ARG A 107 -8.65 11.47 -12.85
N ASP A 108 -7.80 11.03 -13.79
CA ASP A 108 -8.23 10.67 -15.15
C ASP A 108 -9.22 9.49 -15.19
N PHE A 109 -9.13 8.58 -14.23
CA PHE A 109 -9.95 7.36 -14.20
C PHE A 109 -11.03 7.37 -13.12
N THR A 110 -11.21 8.49 -12.41
CA THR A 110 -12.22 8.64 -11.36
C THR A 110 -13.20 9.77 -11.71
N THR A 111 -14.46 9.59 -11.33
CA THR A 111 -15.38 10.73 -11.19
C THR A 111 -14.98 11.59 -9.98
N PRO A 112 -15.41 12.86 -9.89
CA PRO A 112 -15.11 13.70 -8.72
C PRO A 112 -15.52 13.05 -7.37
N MET A 113 -16.65 12.33 -7.37
CA MET A 113 -17.12 11.60 -6.18
C MET A 113 -16.21 10.42 -5.83
N GLN A 114 -15.75 9.65 -6.82
CA GLN A 114 -14.81 8.54 -6.58
C GLN A 114 -13.46 9.08 -6.11
N PHE A 115 -12.95 10.14 -6.75
CA PHE A 115 -11.69 10.78 -6.38
C PHE A 115 -11.66 11.23 -4.92
N GLY A 116 -12.78 11.80 -4.43
CA GLY A 116 -12.90 12.25 -3.04
C GLY A 116 -13.06 11.14 -2.01
N ARG A 117 -13.42 9.92 -2.42
CA ARG A 117 -13.64 8.77 -1.50
C ARG A 117 -12.51 7.76 -1.51
N LEU A 118 -11.82 7.63 -2.64
CA LEU A 118 -10.67 6.76 -2.78
C LEU A 118 -9.52 7.35 -1.97
N ASN A 119 -8.88 6.55 -1.12
CA ASN A 119 -7.69 6.99 -0.40
C ASN A 119 -6.46 6.99 -1.33
N LYS A 120 -5.68 8.07 -1.29
CA LYS A 120 -4.46 8.27 -2.07
C LYS A 120 -3.27 8.21 -1.13
N HIS A 121 -2.52 7.13 -1.24
CA HIS A 121 -1.33 6.89 -0.42
C HIS A 121 -0.08 6.91 -1.31
N ILE A 122 1.07 7.27 -0.73
CA ILE A 122 2.36 7.14 -1.42
C ILE A 122 3.40 6.50 -0.51
N ASN A 123 4.41 5.87 -1.12
CA ASN A 123 5.60 5.43 -0.41
C ASN A 123 6.77 6.40 -0.56
N ILE A 124 7.41 6.70 0.57
CA ILE A 124 8.74 7.32 0.63
C ILE A 124 9.73 6.24 1.02
N GLU A 125 10.43 5.69 0.02
CA GLU A 125 11.16 4.43 0.20
C GLU A 125 12.58 4.45 -0.34
N THR A 126 13.11 5.61 -0.75
CA THR A 126 14.51 5.75 -1.18
C THR A 126 15.18 6.97 -0.55
N VAL A 127 16.52 6.99 -0.59
CA VAL A 127 17.30 8.17 -0.19
C VAL A 127 16.97 9.40 -1.03
N THR A 128 16.59 9.22 -2.29
CA THR A 128 16.15 10.31 -3.18
C THR A 128 14.83 10.88 -2.69
N ALA A 129 13.82 10.02 -2.45
CA ALA A 129 12.54 10.43 -1.90
C ALA A 129 12.68 11.16 -0.56
N VAL A 130 13.54 10.67 0.35
CA VAL A 130 13.80 11.34 1.64
C VAL A 130 14.45 12.72 1.46
N LYS A 131 15.32 12.91 0.46
CA LYS A 131 15.92 14.22 0.15
C LYS A 131 14.91 15.19 -0.45
N GLN A 132 13.98 14.69 -1.26
CA GLN A 132 12.93 15.46 -1.92
C GLN A 132 11.66 15.61 -1.09
N LEU A 133 11.62 15.04 0.12
CA LEU A 133 10.41 14.99 0.94
C LEU A 133 9.79 16.36 1.21
N ASP A 134 10.60 17.39 1.46
CA ASP A 134 10.07 18.74 1.71
C ASP A 134 9.38 19.30 0.46
N ASP A 135 9.95 19.06 -0.73
CA ASP A 135 9.37 19.50 -2.00
C ASP A 135 8.07 18.73 -2.30
N ILE A 136 8.06 17.41 -2.06
CA ILE A 136 6.88 16.55 -2.22
C ILE A 136 5.74 17.04 -1.31
N LEU A 137 6.05 17.32 -0.04
CA LEU A 137 5.08 17.77 0.96
C LEU A 137 4.60 19.23 0.75
N ASN A 138 5.30 20.01 -0.07
CA ASN A 138 4.92 21.37 -0.43
C ASN A 138 4.21 21.45 -1.79
N ALA A 139 4.18 20.37 -2.56
CA ALA A 139 3.43 20.29 -3.80
C ALA A 139 1.92 20.45 -3.54
N PRO A 140 1.16 21.13 -4.42
CA PRO A 140 -0.29 21.25 -4.30
C PRO A 140 -1.00 19.90 -4.16
N GLU A 141 -0.46 18.87 -4.80
CA GLU A 141 -0.99 17.52 -4.83
C GLU A 141 -0.91 16.80 -3.48
N ALA A 142 -0.04 17.24 -2.58
CA ALA A 142 0.05 16.70 -1.23
C ALA A 142 -1.25 16.90 -0.44
N ASN A 143 -2.06 17.91 -0.79
CA ASN A 143 -3.37 18.14 -0.18
C ASN A 143 -4.39 17.03 -0.46
N PHE A 144 -4.12 16.16 -1.44
CA PHE A 144 -4.97 15.02 -1.74
C PHE A 144 -4.49 13.74 -1.05
N LEU A 145 -3.33 13.73 -0.39
CA LEU A 145 -2.80 12.54 0.26
C LEU A 145 -3.50 12.27 1.58
N ASP A 146 -3.91 11.03 1.77
CA ASP A 146 -4.54 10.56 3.00
C ASP A 146 -3.50 9.93 3.95
N GLU A 147 -2.48 9.26 3.39
CA GLU A 147 -1.40 8.64 4.15
C GLU A 147 -0.08 8.60 3.36
N ILE A 148 1.05 8.68 4.07
CA ILE A 148 2.37 8.39 3.52
C ILE A 148 2.99 7.23 4.30
N THR A 149 3.45 6.20 3.58
CA THR A 149 4.18 5.09 4.18
C THR A 149 5.69 5.26 3.96
N ILE A 150 6.50 5.06 5.01
CA ILE A 150 7.95 4.95 4.83
C ILE A 150 8.32 3.47 4.62
N GLY A 151 8.92 3.15 3.47
CA GLY A 151 9.41 1.81 3.16
C GLY A 151 10.84 1.60 3.69
N CYS A 152 11.00 1.01 4.87
CA CYS A 152 12.31 0.91 5.54
C CYS A 152 13.28 -0.04 4.84
N SER A 153 12.80 -1.17 4.30
CA SER A 153 13.63 -2.13 3.55
C SER A 153 14.24 -1.49 2.31
N ASP A 154 13.42 -0.85 1.47
CA ASP A 154 13.89 -0.18 0.26
C ASP A 154 14.73 1.05 0.59
N LEU A 155 14.40 1.78 1.67
CA LEU A 155 15.20 2.91 2.11
C LEU A 155 16.60 2.46 2.52
N SER A 156 16.70 1.36 3.27
CA SER A 156 17.97 0.74 3.61
C SER A 156 18.74 0.31 2.36
N SER A 157 18.07 -0.36 1.43
CA SER A 157 18.66 -0.83 0.17
C SER A 157 19.20 0.33 -0.68
N SER A 158 18.43 1.43 -0.81
CA SER A 158 18.86 2.64 -1.54
C SER A 158 20.07 3.34 -0.90
N LEU A 159 20.31 3.10 0.40
CA LEU A 159 21.47 3.55 1.14
C LEU A 159 22.65 2.55 1.09
N LYS A 160 22.52 1.45 0.35
CA LYS A 160 23.47 0.33 0.26
C LYS A 160 23.74 -0.32 1.62
N LYS A 161 22.68 -0.49 2.43
CA LYS A 161 22.73 -1.11 3.76
C LYS A 161 21.93 -2.41 3.80
N SER A 162 22.42 -3.38 4.57
CA SER A 162 21.81 -4.72 4.72
C SER A 162 20.64 -4.78 5.71
N GLY A 163 20.21 -3.66 6.29
CA GLY A 163 19.09 -3.63 7.24
C GLY A 163 18.87 -2.26 7.86
N VAL A 164 17.83 -2.18 8.70
CA VAL A 164 17.38 -0.95 9.34
C VAL A 164 18.27 -0.63 10.55
N ASP A 165 19.43 -0.04 10.29
CA ASP A 165 20.35 0.41 11.33
C ASP A 165 19.92 1.72 12.00
N ARG A 166 20.65 2.14 13.04
CA ARG A 166 20.37 3.39 13.79
C ARG A 166 20.30 4.63 12.91
N SER A 167 21.08 4.68 11.82
CA SER A 167 21.12 5.81 10.90
C SER A 167 19.90 5.82 9.97
N VAL A 168 19.44 4.65 9.51
CA VAL A 168 18.15 4.50 8.81
C VAL A 168 17.01 4.91 9.74
N LEU A 169 16.96 4.39 10.96
CA LEU A 169 15.94 4.76 11.95
C LEU A 169 15.88 6.27 12.21
N ASN A 170 17.04 6.94 12.32
CA ASN A 170 17.09 8.40 12.50
C ASN A 170 16.56 9.17 11.28
N ARG A 171 16.69 8.62 10.07
CA ARG A 171 16.11 9.22 8.85
C ARG A 171 14.61 9.01 8.82
N VAL A 172 14.15 7.80 9.12
CA VAL A 172 12.72 7.46 9.22
C VAL A 172 12.03 8.36 10.25
N ALA A 173 12.55 8.46 11.48
CA ALA A 173 11.97 9.30 12.53
C ALA A 173 11.87 10.79 12.13
N ARG A 174 12.87 11.31 11.41
CA ARG A 174 12.83 12.69 10.88
C ARG A 174 11.79 12.86 9.78
N ALA A 175 11.68 11.89 8.87
CA ALA A 175 10.67 11.90 7.82
C ALA A 175 9.25 11.81 8.41
N VAL A 176 9.02 10.92 9.38
CA VAL A 176 7.75 10.84 10.13
C VAL A 176 7.40 12.20 10.73
N LYS A 177 8.32 12.83 11.47
CA LYS A 177 8.05 14.15 12.08
C LYS A 177 7.68 15.23 11.04
N LYS A 178 8.32 15.22 9.87
CA LYS A 178 8.01 16.14 8.77
C LYS A 178 6.65 15.89 8.13
N ILE A 179 6.27 14.62 7.96
CA ILE A 179 4.96 14.26 7.41
C ILE A 179 3.85 14.65 8.39
N LYS A 180 4.01 14.32 9.68
CA LYS A 180 3.03 14.68 10.72
C LYS A 180 2.85 16.19 10.87
N SER A 181 3.89 17.01 10.64
CA SER A 181 3.74 18.47 10.70
C SER A 181 2.83 19.03 9.59
N LYS A 182 2.59 18.26 8.53
CA LYS A 182 1.61 18.54 7.47
C LYS A 182 0.22 17.97 7.75
N LYS A 183 0.02 17.31 8.90
CA LYS A 183 -1.24 16.64 9.29
C LYS A 183 -1.68 15.53 8.32
N ILE A 184 -0.71 14.92 7.63
CA ILE A 184 -0.92 13.72 6.81
C ILE A 184 -0.60 12.51 7.70
N SER A 185 -1.45 11.47 7.65
CA SER A 185 -1.22 10.23 8.39
C SER A 185 0.07 9.56 7.92
N VAL A 186 0.80 8.95 8.83
CA VAL A 186 2.07 8.29 8.48
C VAL A 186 2.18 6.90 9.06
N SER A 187 2.44 5.95 8.18
CA SER A 187 2.71 4.56 8.52
C SER A 187 4.14 4.19 8.15
N VAL A 188 4.62 3.07 8.67
CA VAL A 188 5.95 2.56 8.34
C VAL A 188 5.90 1.05 8.14
N GLY A 189 6.59 0.57 7.11
CA GLY A 189 6.66 -0.85 6.80
C GLY A 189 8.02 -1.25 6.23
N GLY A 190 8.14 -2.54 5.90
CA GLY A 190 9.36 -3.14 5.32
C GLY A 190 10.38 -3.55 6.38
N GLY A 191 10.55 -4.87 6.56
CA GLY A 191 11.62 -5.42 7.40
C GLY A 191 11.49 -5.12 8.90
N ILE A 192 10.30 -4.72 9.37
CA ILE A 192 10.00 -4.59 10.79
C ILE A 192 9.71 -5.99 11.33
N GLN A 193 10.42 -6.37 12.39
CA GLN A 193 10.31 -7.70 13.00
C GLN A 193 9.72 -7.57 14.40
N PRO A 194 9.03 -8.60 14.93
CA PRO A 194 8.49 -8.58 16.28
C PRO A 194 9.53 -8.22 17.35
N GLU A 195 10.78 -8.62 17.15
CA GLU A 195 11.87 -8.37 18.11
C GLU A 195 12.36 -6.91 18.09
N THR A 196 12.08 -6.16 17.03
CA THR A 196 12.57 -4.78 16.84
C THR A 196 11.47 -3.73 16.96
N ILE A 197 10.21 -4.13 17.08
CA ILE A 197 9.05 -3.23 17.06
C ILE A 197 9.06 -2.22 18.21
N ASP A 198 9.46 -2.61 19.43
CA ASP A 198 9.41 -1.73 20.59
C ASP A 198 10.37 -0.54 20.48
N GLU A 199 11.60 -0.80 20.02
CA GLU A 199 12.57 0.28 19.75
C GLU A 199 12.06 1.18 18.63
N PHE A 200 11.46 0.56 17.60
CA PHE A 200 10.88 1.26 16.48
C PHE A 200 9.78 2.23 16.92
N LEU A 201 8.81 1.75 17.69
CA LEU A 201 7.68 2.54 18.19
C LEU A 201 8.14 3.69 19.09
N LYS A 202 9.08 3.44 20.01
CA LYS A 202 9.60 4.49 20.92
C LYS A 202 10.23 5.65 20.15
N LYS A 203 10.92 5.35 19.05
CA LYS A 203 11.76 6.32 18.33
C LYS A 203 11.08 6.97 17.13
N VAL A 204 10.30 6.20 16.39
CA VAL A 204 9.69 6.62 15.13
C VAL A 204 8.30 7.19 15.36
N GLN A 205 7.51 6.58 16.25
CA GLN A 205 6.15 7.04 16.60
C GLN A 205 5.26 7.35 15.37
N PRO A 206 5.08 6.38 14.44
CA PRO A 206 4.08 6.51 13.39
C PRO A 206 2.67 6.54 14.00
N ASP A 207 1.68 6.86 13.17
CA ASP A 207 0.27 6.86 13.59
C ASP A 207 -0.29 5.44 13.76
#